data_AF-A0A9E4A8E1-F1
#
_entry.id   AF-A0A9E4A8E1-F1
#
_cell.length_a   1.000
_cell.length_b   1.000
_cell.length_c   1.000
_cell.angle_alpha   90.00
_cell.angle_beta   90.00
_cell.angle_gamma   90.00
#
_symmetry.space_group_name_H-M   'P 1'
#
loop_
_entity.id
_entity.type
_entity.pdbx_description
1 polymer ?
#
loop_
_entity_poly.entity_id
_entity_poly.type
_entity_poly.pdbx_seq_one_letter_code
_entity_poly.pdbx_strand_id
1 'polypeptide(L)' 'MAQRIALFNHKGGVSKTTTTFNLGWMLASKGKRVILVDADPQCNLTGIVLGFK' A
#
# COMPACT_ATOMS: atom_id res chain seq x y z
N MET A 1 -6.61 0.82 19.35
CA MET A 1 -5.43 1.56 18.85
C MET A 1 -5.10 1.06 17.45
N ALA A 2 -4.74 1.93 16.51
CA ALA A 2 -4.42 1.52 15.13
C ALA A 2 -2.92 1.12 15.02
N GLN A 3 -2.64 -0.01 14.39
CA GLN A 3 -1.26 -0.38 14.04
C GLN A 3 -0.82 0.35 12.76
N ARG A 4 0.42 0.84 12.74
CA ARG A 4 1.03 1.55 11.61
C ARG A 4 2.16 0.70 11.06
N ILE A 5 2.10 0.37 9.77
CA ILE A 5 3.09 -0.44 9.08
C ILE A 5 3.61 0.38 7.89
N ALA A 6 4.91 0.61 7.82
CA ALA A 6 5.55 1.31 6.72
C ALA A 6 6.44 0.33 5.94
N LEU A 7 6.19 0.18 4.64
CA LEU A 7 7.04 -0.63 3.76
C LEU A 7 8.09 0.25 3.11
N PHE A 8 9.34 0.07 3.53
CA PHE A 8 10.47 0.90 3.10
C PHE A 8 11.62 0.05 2.57
N ASN A 9 12.29 0.56 1.54
CA ASN A 9 13.51 0.02 0.95
C ASN A 9 14.13 1.10 0.03
N HIS A 10 15.44 1.30 0.13
CA HIS A 10 16.20 2.25 -0.69
C HIS A 10 16.21 1.92 -2.19
N LYS A 11 15.95 0.68 -2.59
CA LYS A 11 15.94 0.26 -3.98
C LYS A 11 14.53 0.35 -4.59
N GLY A 12 14.41 0.96 -5.77
CA GLY A 12 13.20 0.90 -6.59
C GLY A 12 12.97 -0.49 -7.20
N GLY A 13 11.73 -0.84 -7.53
CA GLY A 13 11.41 -2.12 -8.20
C GLY A 13 11.43 -3.37 -7.30
N VAL A 14 11.44 -3.20 -5.97
CA VAL A 14 11.50 -4.30 -4.98
C VAL A 14 10.13 -4.63 -4.35
N SER A 15 9.04 -4.41 -5.09
CA SER A 15 7.67 -4.79 -4.70
C SER A 15 7.07 -4.08 -3.46
N LYS A 16 7.61 -2.92 -3.02
CA LYS A 16 7.06 -2.18 -1.86
C LYS A 16 5.58 -1.83 -2.05
N THR A 17 5.26 -1.14 -3.13
CA THR A 17 3.90 -0.70 -3.47
C THR A 17 2.95 -1.89 -3.63
N THR A 18 3.36 -2.90 -4.39
CA THR A 18 2.59 -4.13 -4.61
C THR A 18 2.31 -4.87 -3.30
N THR A 19 3.30 -4.91 -2.40
CA THR A 19 3.13 -5.53 -1.08
C THR A 19 2.20 -4.69 -0.20
N THR A 20 2.31 -3.35 -0.21
CA THR A 20 1.40 -2.46 0.53
C THR A 20 -0.05 -2.68 0.11
N PHE A 21 -0.31 -2.73 -1.21
CA PHE A 21 -1.65 -2.98 -1.76
C PHE A 21 -2.21 -4.34 -1.32
N ASN A 22 -1.47 -5.42 -1.56
CA ASN A 22 -1.94 -6.78 -1.25
C ASN A 22 -2.12 -7.00 0.26
N LEU A 23 -1.23 -6.47 1.09
CA LEU A 23 -1.37 -6.54 2.54
C LEU A 23 -2.62 -5.81 3.02
N GLY A 24 -2.85 -4.60 2.51
CA GLY A 24 -4.05 -3.83 2.83
C GLY A 24 -5.33 -4.52 2.40
N TRP A 25 -5.35 -5.06 1.17
CA TRP A 25 -6.47 -5.83 0.63
C TRP A 25 -6.79 -7.06 1.48
N MET A 26 -5.78 -7.83 1.87
CA MET A 26 -5.95 -9.03 2.68
C MET A 26 -6.44 -8.71 4.09
N LEU A 27 -5.91 -7.66 4.72
CA LEU A 27 -6.38 -7.19 6.03
C LEU A 27 -7.84 -6.72 5.97
N ALA A 28 -8.22 -5.97 4.93
CA ALA A 28 -9.59 -5.55 4.69
C ALA A 28 -10.52 -6.76 4.48
N SER A 29 -10.08 -7.75 3.69
CA SER A 29 -10.80 -9.01 3.46
C SER A 29 -11.00 -9.82 4.75
N LYS A 30 -10.14 -9.63 5.75
CA LYS A 30 -10.28 -10.20 7.11
C LYS A 30 -11.12 -9.34 8.06
N GLY A 31 -11.90 -8.38 7.54
CA GLY A 31 -12.80 -7.52 8.31
C GLY A 31 -12.10 -6.42 9.10
N LYS A 32 -10.83 -6.11 8.81
CA LYS A 32 -10.13 -4.99 9.44
C LYS A 32 -10.46 -3.68 8.72
N ARG A 33 -10.59 -2.59 9.47
CA ARG A 33 -10.58 -1.24 8.89
C ARG A 33 -9.15 -0.88 8.54
N VAL A 34 -8.89 -0.66 7.26
CA VAL A 34 -7.54 -0.39 6.72
C VAL A 34 -7.54 0.97 6.06
N ILE A 35 -6.46 1.73 6.29
CA ILE A 35 -6.15 2.94 5.53
C ILE A 35 -4.83 2.67 4.81
N LEU A 36 -4.84 2.87 3.50
CA LEU A 36 -3.62 2.90 2.69
C LEU A 36 -3.19 4.34 2.53
N VAL A 37 -1.90 4.61 2.75
CA VAL A 37 -1.30 5.94 2.61
C VAL A 37 -0.22 5.86 1.54
N ASP A 38 -0.37 6.68 0.49
CA ASP A 38 0.65 6.86 -0.51
C ASP A 38 1.49 8.10 -0.16
N ALA A 39 2.76 7.87 0.14
CA ALA A 39 3.74 8.93 0.45
C ALA A 39 4.92 8.88 -0.53
N ASP A 40 4.73 8.23 -1.67
CA ASP A 40 5.71 8.09 -2.75
C ASP A 40 5.33 9.08 -3.87
N PRO A 41 6.24 9.98 -4.30
CA PRO A 41 5.93 11.00 -5.30
C PRO A 41 5.63 10.44 -6.69
N GLN A 42 5.95 9.17 -6.96
CA GLN A 42 5.54 8.49 -8.20
C GLN A 42 4.07 8.04 -8.17
N CYS A 43 3.37 8.16 -7.02
CA CYS A 43 1.95 7.86 -6.87
C CYS A 43 1.55 6.43 -7.29
N ASN A 44 2.48 5.47 -7.24
CA ASN A 44 2.24 4.11 -7.73
C ASN A 44 1.13 3.40 -6.95
N LEU A 45 1.01 3.64 -5.64
CA LEU A 45 -0.03 2.99 -4.82
C LEU A 45 -1.40 3.56 -5.18
N THR A 46 -1.48 4.88 -5.30
CA THR A 46 -2.68 5.59 -5.74
C THR A 46 -3.13 5.12 -7.12
N GLY A 47 -2.17 4.95 -8.04
CA GLY A 47 -2.37 4.37 -9.37
C GLY A 47 -3.08 3.03 -9.33
N ILE A 48 -2.54 2.08 -8.55
CA ILE A 48 -3.08 0.72 -8.42
C ILE A 48 -4.47 0.72 -7.77
N VAL A 49 -4.70 1.54 -6.74
CA VAL A 49 -5.96 1.54 -5.97
C VAL A 49 -7.11 2.21 -6.72
N LEU A 50 -6.84 3.34 -7.38
CA LEU A 50 -7.89 4.14 -8.04
C LEU A 50 -8.03 3.86 -9.54
N GLY A 51 -7.14 3.05 -10.11
CA GLY A 51 -7.22 2.63 -11.52
C GLY A 51 -6.79 3.71 -12.52
N PHE A 52 -5.73 4.48 -12.21
CA PHE A 52 -5.12 5.34 -13.22
C PHE A 52 -4.51 4.47 -14.32
N LYS A 53 -4.98 4.66 -15.57
CA LYS A 53 -4.41 4.02 -16.76
C LYS A 53 -2.98 4.48 -17.00
#